data_AF-X8K8K7-F1
#
_entry.id   AF-X8K8K7-F1
#
_cell.length_a   1.000
_cell.length_b   1.000
_cell.length_c   1.000
_cell.angle_alpha   90.00
_cell.angle_beta   90.00
_cell.angle_gamma   90.00
#
_symmetry.space_group_name_H-M   'P 1'
#
loop_
_entity.id
_entity.type
_entity.pdbx_description
1 polymer ?
#
loop_
_entity_poly.entity_id
_entity_poly.type
_entity_poly.pdbx_seq_one_letter_code
_entity_poly.pdbx_strand_id
1 'polypeptide(L)' 'MVVLGKLSDGTFTLHRFNDEGGRLTHISQDEALWLTLDLAPEKLGCI' A
#
# COMPACT_ATOMS: atom_id res chain seq x y z
N MET A 1 4.38 4.82 -6.78
CA MET A 1 3.16 4.06 -7.16
C MET A 1 2.95 2.94 -6.13
N VAL A 2 1.71 2.63 -5.73
CA VAL A 2 1.40 1.47 -4.86
C VAL A 2 0.84 0.35 -5.73
N VAL A 3 1.25 -0.88 -5.48
CA VAL A 3 0.83 -2.08 -6.22
C VAL A 3 0.40 -3.18 -5.26
N LEU A 4 -0.62 -3.93 -5.68
CA LEU A 4 -1.13 -5.10 -4.97
C LEU A 4 -0.40 -6.35 -5.44
N GLY A 5 0.34 -6.99 -4.54
CA GLY A 5 0.93 -8.31 -4.71
C GLY A 5 -0.02 -9.41 -4.21
N LYS A 6 0.18 -10.62 -4.73
CA LYS A 6 -0.50 -11.83 -4.25
C LYS A 6 0.54 -12.92 -4.02
N LEU A 7 0.58 -13.44 -2.80
CA LEU A 7 1.43 -14.56 -2.42
C LEU A 7 0.83 -15.88 -2.91
N SER A 8 1.65 -16.93 -2.95
CA SER A 8 1.23 -18.26 -3.41
C SER A 8 0.15 -18.90 -2.53
N ASP A 9 0.07 -18.50 -1.26
CA ASP A 9 -0.97 -18.92 -0.31
C ASP A 9 -2.31 -18.18 -0.49
N GLY A 10 -2.38 -17.23 -1.41
CA GLY A 10 -3.57 -16.42 -1.68
C GLY A 10 -3.66 -15.12 -0.89
N THR A 11 -2.73 -14.86 0.03
CA THR A 11 -2.65 -13.62 0.79
C THR A 11 -2.29 -12.45 -0.12
N PHE A 12 -2.98 -11.32 0.03
CA PHE A 12 -2.65 -10.09 -0.67
C PHE A 12 -1.70 -9.22 0.16
N THR A 13 -0.72 -8.62 -0.50
CA THR A 13 0.25 -7.71 0.12
C THR A 13 0.29 -6.40 -0.66
N LEU A 14 0.53 -5.29 0.02
CA LEU A 14 0.79 -4.02 -0.66
C LEU A 14 2.28 -3.76 -0.73
N HIS A 15 2.71 -3.16 -1.85
CA HIS A 15 4.08 -2.75 -2.06
C HIS A 15 4.15 -1.35 -2.65
N ARG A 16 5.15 -0.58 -2.23
CA ARG A 16 5.53 0.69 -2.83
C ARG A 16 6.56 0.44 -3.92
N PHE A 17 6.29 0.96 -5.11
CA PHE A 17 7.28 1.10 -6.17
C PHE A 17 8.05 2.39 -5.96
N ASN A 18 9.36 2.23 -5.72
CA ASN A 18 10.33 3.31 -5.68
C ASN A 18 10.97 3.40 -7.07
N ASP A 19 10.70 4.51 -7.75
CA ASP A 19 11.24 4.86 -9.07
C ASP A 19 12.76 5.05 -9.04
N GLU A 20 13.27 5.60 -7.94
CA GLU A 20 14.70 5.61 -7.61
C GLU A 20 15.19 4.17 -7.33
N GLY A 21 15.63 3.50 -8.40
CA GLY A 21 16.21 2.16 -8.34
C GLY A 21 15.26 1.02 -8.71
N GLY A 22 14.02 1.31 -9.10
CA GLY A 22 13.06 0.34 -9.64
C GLY A 22 12.71 -0.79 -8.67
N ARG A 23 12.70 -0.51 -7.36
CA ARG A 23 12.49 -1.52 -6.31
C ARG A 23 11.07 -1.51 -5.79
N LEU A 24 10.55 -2.70 -5.51
CA LEU A 24 9.32 -2.90 -4.75
C LEU A 24 9.65 -3.18 -3.29
N THR A 25 9.10 -2.37 -2.39
CA THR A 25 9.22 -2.57 -0.94
C THR A 25 7.84 -2.84 -0.36
N HIS A 26 7.72 -3.82 0.53
CA HIS A 26 6.48 -4.06 1.26
C HIS A 26 6.09 -2.82 2.09
N ILE A 27 4.80 -2.54 2.20
CA ILE A 27 4.28 -1.48 3.08
C ILE A 27 3.40 -2.09 4.16
N SER A 28 3.53 -1.57 5.38
CA SER A 28 2.75 -2.03 6.53
C SER A 28 1.29 -1.57 6.43
N GLN A 29 0.43 -2.14 7.28
CA GLN A 29 -0.97 -1.71 7.39
C GLN A 29 -1.06 -0.23 7.79
N ASP A 30 -0.25 0.22 8.74
CA ASP A 30 -0.26 1.62 9.21
C ASP A 30 0.18 2.57 8.11
N GLU A 31 1.21 2.22 7.33
CA GLU A 31 1.64 3.01 6.17
C GLU A 31 0.54 3.06 5.09
N ALA A 32 -0.08 1.92 4.79
CA ALA A 32 -1.19 1.86 3.85
C ALA A 32 -2.38 2.71 4.31
N LEU A 33 -2.64 2.74 5.61
CA LEU A 33 -3.67 3.58 6.21
C LEU A 33 -3.35 5.06 6.00
N TRP A 34 -2.16 5.51 6.40
CA TRP A 34 -1.73 6.91 6.19
C TRP A 34 -1.81 7.33 4.73
N LEU A 35 -1.37 6.49 3.80
CA LEU A 35 -1.51 6.74 2.36
C LEU A 35 -2.97 6.86 1.91
N THR A 36 -3.85 6.02 2.45
CA THR A 36 -5.29 6.09 2.16
C THR A 36 -5.88 7.40 2.66
N LEU A 37 -5.47 7.87 3.84
CA LEU A 37 -5.93 9.13 4.40
C LEU A 37 -5.43 10.36 3.62
N ASP A 38 -4.21 10.30 3.11
CA ASP A 38 -3.63 11.37 2.28
C ASP A 38 -4.32 11.47 0.91
N LEU A 39 -4.66 10.33 0.31
CA LEU A 39 -5.27 10.26 -1.03
C LEU A 39 -6.79 10.36 -1.04
N ALA A 40 -7.45 9.88 0.02
CA ALA A 40 -8.91 9.81 0.15
C ALA A 40 -9.32 10.19 1.59
N PRO A 41 -9.09 11.44 2.02
CA PRO A 41 -9.37 11.89 3.39
C PRO A 41 -10.84 11.73 3.78
N GLU A 42 -11.78 11.77 2.83
CA GLU A 42 -13.20 11.50 3.07
C GLU A 42 -13.50 10.09 3.60
N LYS A 43 -12.55 9.15 3.45
CA LYS A 43 -12.66 7.79 3.99
C LYS A 43 -12.29 7.69 5.46
N LEU A 44 -11.84 8.76 6.12
CA LEU A 44 -11.57 8.81 7.56
C LEU A 44 -12.73 8.27 8.40
N GLY A 45 -13.98 8.55 8.02
CA GLY A 45 -15.17 8.08 8.74
C GLY A 45 -15.51 6.60 8.55
N CYS A 46 -14.78 5.88 7.69
CA CYS A 46 -14.99 4.46 7.39
C CYS A 46 -13.94 3.54 8.04
N ILE A 47 -12.99 4.11 8.79
CA ILE A 47 -11.88 3.42 9.45
C ILE A 47 -12.16 3.32 10.94
#